data_AF-A0A8B9ZTC3-F1
#
_entry.id   AF-A0A8B9ZTC3-F1
#
_cell.length_a   1.000
_cell.length_b   1.000
_cell.length_c   1.000
_cell.angle_alpha   90.00
_cell.angle_beta   90.00
_cell.angle_gamma   90.00
#
_symmetry.space_group_name_H-M   'P 1'
#
loop_
_entity.id
_entity.type
_entity.pdbx_description
1 polymer ?
#
loop_
_entity_poly.entity_id
_entity_poly.type
_entity_poly.pdbx_seq_one_letter_code
_entity_poly.pdbx_strand_id
1 'polypeptide(L)'
;MGANSSSISELPENEYLKKLSGAEPISENDPFWNQLLSFSFTTPTNSAELKLLEEATISVCKSLVEKNPRTGNLGSLIKVFLSRTKELKISAECQNHLFIWQAHNALFIICCLLKVFISRMSEEELQLHFTYEEKTPGSYGTECEDLIEELLCCLIQLIVEIPLLDITYSISLEAVTTLVVFLSCQLFHKEILRESLIHKYLMHGRCLPYTSRLVKTLLYNFIRQERSPPPGTHVFQQQTDGGGLLYGIASGVASESFSFSKPFVRS
;
A
#
# COMPACT_ATOMS: atom_id res chain seq x y z
N MET A 1 10.99 24.30 4.18
CA MET A 1 9.52 24.44 4.24
C MET A 1 9.00 23.18 4.90
N GLY A 2 8.31 23.32 6.04
CA GLY A 2 8.09 22.24 6.99
C GLY A 2 7.12 21.17 6.47
N ALA A 3 7.51 19.90 6.60
CA ALA A 3 6.57 18.81 6.53
C ALA A 3 5.61 18.92 7.71
N ASN A 4 4.32 19.08 7.44
CA ASN A 4 3.29 19.01 8.47
C ASN A 4 3.32 17.58 9.02
N SER A 5 3.84 17.41 10.23
CA SER A 5 3.80 16.15 10.96
C SER A 5 2.43 16.05 11.61
N SER A 6 1.72 14.96 11.37
CA SER A 6 0.48 14.65 12.09
C SER A 6 0.80 13.55 13.09
N SER A 7 0.49 13.78 14.37
CA SER A 7 0.46 12.69 15.34
C SER A 7 -0.62 11.67 14.92
N ILE A 8 -0.46 10.39 15.27
CA ILE A 8 -1.47 9.35 14.93
C ILE A 8 -2.87 9.75 15.39
N SER A 9 -2.97 10.47 16.52
CA SER A 9 -4.22 11.02 17.06
C SER A 9 -4.88 12.10 16.20
N GLU A 10 -4.14 12.79 15.32
CA GLU A 10 -4.65 13.86 14.45
C GLU A 10 -5.08 13.37 13.06
N LEU A 11 -4.75 12.12 12.71
CA LEU A 11 -5.12 11.53 11.42
C LEU A 11 -6.62 11.57 11.10
N PRO A 12 -7.55 11.34 12.06
CA PRO A 12 -8.99 11.46 11.78
C PRO A 12 -9.41 12.86 11.33
N GLU A 13 -8.71 13.89 11.82
CA GLU A 13 -9.02 15.30 11.56
C GLU A 13 -8.25 15.87 10.36
N ASN A 14 -7.31 15.11 9.80
CA ASN A 14 -6.48 15.54 8.68
C ASN A 14 -7.32 15.89 7.44
N GLU A 15 -7.24 17.13 7.00
CA GLU A 15 -8.04 17.66 5.88
C GLU A 15 -7.78 16.93 4.56
N TYR A 16 -6.56 16.44 4.35
CA TYR A 16 -6.20 15.72 3.12
C TYR A 16 -6.82 14.32 3.09
N LEU A 17 -6.83 13.63 4.23
CA LEU A 17 -7.52 12.34 4.38
C LEU A 17 -9.05 12.49 4.28
N LYS A 18 -9.61 13.58 4.82
CA LYS A 18 -11.02 13.94 4.65
C LYS A 18 -11.36 14.26 3.19
N LYS A 19 -10.48 14.97 2.47
CA LYS A 19 -10.65 15.24 1.04
C LYS A 19 -10.58 13.95 0.21
N LEU A 20 -9.61 13.07 0.50
CA LEU A 20 -9.50 11.76 -0.15
C LEU A 20 -10.76 10.91 0.02
N SER A 21 -11.34 10.90 1.23
CA SER A 21 -12.60 10.22 1.57
C SER A 21 -13.85 11.08 1.35
N GLY A 22 -13.72 12.16 0.58
CA GLY A 22 -14.76 13.12 0.26
C GLY A 22 -15.78 12.63 -0.76
N ALA A 23 -16.74 13.49 -1.09
CA ALA A 23 -17.79 13.20 -2.08
C ALA A 23 -17.41 13.61 -3.51
N GLU A 24 -16.32 14.36 -3.68
CA GLU A 24 -15.86 14.86 -4.97
C GLU A 24 -14.78 13.92 -5.55
N PRO A 25 -14.82 13.64 -6.86
CA PRO A 25 -13.75 12.93 -7.55
C PRO A 25 -12.48 13.78 -7.60
N ILE A 26 -11.33 13.14 -7.44
CA ILE A 26 -10.01 13.77 -7.53
C ILE A 26 -9.31 13.23 -8.77
N SER A 27 -8.96 14.13 -9.69
CA SER A 27 -8.18 13.76 -10.88
C SER A 27 -6.79 13.26 -10.49
N GLU A 28 -6.27 12.25 -11.19
CA GLU A 28 -4.88 11.79 -11.08
C GLU A 28 -3.82 12.90 -11.30
N ASN A 29 -4.20 13.97 -12.01
CA ASN A 29 -3.32 15.12 -12.29
C ASN A 29 -3.46 16.27 -11.28
N ASP A 30 -4.32 16.13 -10.26
CA ASP A 30 -4.57 17.19 -9.28
C ASP A 30 -3.33 17.43 -8.38
N PRO A 31 -2.89 18.69 -8.17
CA PRO A 31 -1.76 19.00 -7.30
C PRO A 31 -1.96 18.58 -5.83
N PHE A 32 -3.21 18.29 -5.43
CA PHE A 32 -3.57 17.67 -4.16
C PHE A 32 -2.68 16.48 -3.79
N TRP A 33 -2.36 15.62 -4.75
CA TRP A 33 -1.55 14.43 -4.49
C TRP A 33 -0.17 14.77 -3.97
N ASN A 34 0.46 15.83 -4.48
CA ASN A 34 1.75 16.26 -3.97
C ASN A 34 1.66 16.71 -2.51
N GLN A 35 0.55 17.31 -2.11
CA GLN A 35 0.35 17.75 -0.72
C GLN A 35 0.07 16.56 0.20
N LEU A 36 -0.87 15.69 -0.17
CA LEU A 36 -1.20 14.47 0.59
C LEU A 36 0.01 13.56 0.77
N LEU A 37 0.76 13.32 -0.31
CA LEU A 37 1.91 12.40 -0.30
C LEU A 37 3.16 13.02 0.33
N SER A 38 3.16 14.33 0.58
CA SER A 38 4.23 15.01 1.33
C SER A 38 3.97 15.05 2.84
N PHE A 39 2.97 14.31 3.35
CA PHE A 39 2.82 14.12 4.78
C PHE A 39 3.82 13.11 5.32
N SER A 40 4.39 13.42 6.48
CA SER A 40 5.20 12.46 7.23
C SER A 40 4.30 11.58 8.07
N PHE A 41 4.10 10.35 7.60
CA PHE A 41 3.52 9.27 8.40
C PHE A 41 4.64 8.57 9.16
N THR A 42 4.50 8.40 10.47
CA THR A 42 5.35 7.46 11.20
C THR A 42 4.88 6.05 10.85
N THR A 43 5.64 5.36 10.00
CA THR A 43 5.37 3.94 9.70
C THR A 43 5.42 3.15 11.00
N PRO A 44 4.35 2.41 11.36
CA PRO A 44 4.33 1.61 12.56
C PRO A 44 5.49 0.62 12.58
N THR A 45 6.25 0.62 13.67
CA THR A 45 7.41 -0.29 13.85
C THR A 45 7.06 -1.54 14.64
N ASN A 46 5.88 -1.56 15.25
CA ASN A 46 5.36 -2.66 16.05
C ASN A 46 3.84 -2.81 15.89
N SER A 47 3.32 -3.94 16.37
CA SER A 47 1.92 -4.31 16.26
C SER A 47 0.98 -3.41 17.07
N ALA A 48 1.45 -2.77 18.15
CA ALA A 48 0.65 -1.84 18.94
C ALA A 48 0.45 -0.51 18.19
N GLU A 49 1.52 0.04 17.61
CA GLU A 49 1.45 1.23 16.75
C GLU A 49 0.57 1.00 15.53
N LEU A 50 0.64 -0.20 14.94
CA LEU A 50 -0.19 -0.55 13.79
C LEU A 50 -1.68 -0.55 14.17
N LYS A 51 -2.03 -1.12 15.33
CA LYS A 51 -3.41 -1.09 15.83
C LYS A 51 -3.90 0.33 16.08
N LEU A 52 -3.08 1.19 16.69
CA LEU A 52 -3.44 2.59 16.91
C LEU A 52 -3.68 3.34 15.59
N LEU A 53 -2.84 3.08 14.58
CA LEU A 53 -3.02 3.65 13.25
C LEU A 53 -4.32 3.14 12.59
N GLU A 54 -4.58 1.84 12.65
CA GLU A 54 -5.79 1.24 12.11
C GLU A 54 -7.05 1.82 12.78
N GLU A 55 -7.04 1.96 14.11
CA GLU A 55 -8.12 2.58 14.88
C GLU A 55 -8.32 4.06 14.51
N ALA A 56 -7.23 4.83 14.37
CA ALA A 56 -7.31 6.25 14.02
C ALA A 56 -7.83 6.49 12.59
N THR A 57 -7.46 5.63 11.64
CA THR A 57 -7.81 5.79 10.23
C THR A 57 -9.11 5.11 9.83
N ILE A 58 -9.69 4.26 10.70
CA ILE A 58 -10.82 3.40 10.33
C ILE A 58 -12.01 4.19 9.78
N SER A 59 -12.32 5.35 10.36
CA SER A 59 -13.46 6.21 9.95
C SER A 59 -13.26 6.76 8.54
N VAL A 60 -12.06 7.26 8.25
CA VAL A 60 -11.65 7.74 6.91
C VAL A 60 -11.76 6.60 5.91
N CYS A 61 -11.24 5.41 6.23
CA CYS A 61 -11.31 4.26 5.34
C CYS A 61 -12.76 3.81 5.10
N LYS A 62 -13.64 3.80 6.13
CA LYS A 62 -15.07 3.48 5.93
C LYS A 62 -15.74 4.46 4.97
N SER A 63 -15.53 5.76 5.20
CA SER A 63 -16.08 6.83 4.36
C SER A 63 -15.60 6.70 2.90
N LEU A 64 -14.34 6.35 2.70
CA LEU A 64 -13.80 6.13 1.37
C LEU A 64 -14.42 4.90 0.69
N VAL A 65 -14.53 3.76 1.39
CA VAL A 65 -15.19 2.56 0.83
C VAL A 65 -16.60 2.87 0.34
N GLU A 66 -17.39 3.61 1.13
CA GLU A 66 -18.77 3.97 0.78
C GLU A 66 -18.87 4.89 -0.45
N LYS A 67 -17.93 5.82 -0.62
CA LYS A 67 -17.98 6.86 -1.66
C LYS A 67 -17.17 6.53 -2.91
N ASN A 68 -16.17 5.65 -2.81
CA ASN A 68 -15.26 5.30 -3.89
C ASN A 68 -15.98 4.81 -5.18
N PRO A 69 -17.10 4.05 -5.14
CA PRO A 69 -17.83 3.70 -6.36
C PRO A 69 -18.32 4.89 -7.18
N ARG A 70 -18.44 6.08 -6.57
CA ARG A 70 -18.87 7.32 -7.22
C ARG A 70 -17.70 8.27 -7.49
N THR A 71 -16.69 8.31 -6.62
CA THR A 71 -15.58 9.26 -6.74
C THR A 71 -14.39 8.72 -7.51
N GLY A 72 -14.16 7.41 -7.51
CA GLY A 72 -12.99 6.80 -8.15
C GLY A 72 -11.65 7.17 -7.50
N ASN A 73 -11.66 7.75 -6.30
CA ASN A 73 -10.45 8.30 -5.66
C ASN A 73 -9.37 7.24 -5.38
N LEU A 74 -9.76 5.98 -5.15
CA LEU A 74 -8.81 4.87 -5.05
C LEU A 74 -8.10 4.64 -6.39
N GLY A 75 -8.85 4.61 -7.49
CA GLY A 75 -8.30 4.45 -8.85
C GLY A 75 -7.33 5.57 -9.20
N SER A 76 -7.70 6.83 -8.92
CA SER A 76 -6.80 7.98 -9.11
C SER A 76 -5.52 7.88 -8.28
N LEU A 77 -5.62 7.47 -7.00
CA LEU A 77 -4.45 7.27 -6.15
C LEU A 77 -3.52 6.17 -6.69
N ILE A 78 -4.08 5.07 -7.18
CA ILE A 78 -3.30 3.97 -7.81
C ILE A 78 -2.59 4.48 -9.05
N LYS A 79 -3.27 5.23 -9.93
CA LYS A 79 -2.66 5.79 -11.13
C LYS A 79 -1.53 6.78 -10.80
N VAL A 80 -1.68 7.59 -9.75
CA VAL A 80 -0.61 8.46 -9.24
C VAL A 80 0.58 7.64 -8.76
N PHE A 81 0.34 6.57 -8.00
CA PHE A 81 1.39 5.65 -7.58
C PHE A 81 2.10 5.01 -8.78
N LEU A 82 1.35 4.43 -9.72
CA LEU A 82 1.88 3.81 -10.94
C LEU A 82 2.73 4.81 -11.73
N SER A 83 2.26 6.04 -11.92
CA SER A 83 3.00 7.11 -12.58
C SER A 83 4.35 7.38 -11.89
N ARG A 84 4.36 7.47 -10.55
CA ARG A 84 5.58 7.68 -9.78
C ARG A 84 6.56 6.51 -9.90
N THR A 85 6.07 5.26 -9.96
CA THR A 85 6.98 4.11 -10.05
C THR A 85 7.78 4.05 -11.36
N LYS A 86 7.30 4.68 -12.45
CA LYS A 86 8.00 4.73 -13.74
C LYS A 86 9.39 5.38 -13.64
N GLU A 87 9.54 6.36 -12.75
CA GLU A 87 10.79 7.11 -12.55
C GLU A 87 11.56 6.66 -11.30
N LEU A 88 11.14 5.57 -10.64
CA LEU A 88 11.71 5.17 -9.35
C LEU A 88 13.17 4.70 -9.46
N LYS A 89 13.52 3.99 -10.55
CA LYS A 89 14.92 3.56 -10.80
C LYS A 89 15.84 4.78 -10.95
N ILE A 90 15.45 5.73 -11.80
CA ILE A 90 16.18 6.99 -12.02
C ILE A 90 16.26 7.77 -10.71
N SER A 91 15.17 7.84 -9.95
CA SER A 91 15.14 8.52 -8.65
C SER A 91 16.08 7.88 -7.63
N ALA A 92 16.22 6.56 -7.62
CA ALA A 92 17.17 5.86 -6.75
C ALA A 92 18.63 6.15 -7.17
N GLU A 93 18.93 6.16 -8.47
CA GLU A 93 20.25 6.51 -8.99
C GLU A 93 20.62 7.96 -8.67
N CYS A 94 19.67 8.88 -8.80
CA CYS A 94 19.86 10.31 -8.50
C CYS A 94 19.75 10.65 -7.00
N GLN A 95 19.53 9.68 -6.11
CA GLN A 95 19.28 9.90 -4.68
C GLN A 95 18.14 10.91 -4.42
N ASN A 96 17.10 10.89 -5.26
CA ASN A 96 15.91 11.72 -5.09
C ASN A 96 14.99 11.13 -4.01
N HIS A 97 15.36 11.38 -2.77
CA HIS A 97 14.68 10.89 -1.57
C HIS A 97 13.20 11.31 -1.50
N LEU A 98 12.87 12.55 -1.89
CA LEU A 98 11.51 13.06 -1.81
C LEU A 98 10.56 12.29 -2.74
N PHE A 99 11.02 11.98 -3.95
CA PHE A 99 10.21 11.26 -4.92
C PHE A 99 9.94 9.81 -4.50
N ILE A 100 10.98 9.10 -4.04
CA ILE A 100 10.85 7.72 -3.53
C ILE A 100 9.92 7.69 -2.32
N TRP A 101 10.03 8.70 -1.45
CA TRP A 101 9.19 8.83 -0.27
C TRP A 101 7.72 9.10 -0.62
N GLN A 102 7.43 9.96 -1.58
CA GLN A 102 6.06 10.18 -2.05
C GLN A 102 5.47 8.91 -2.68
N ALA A 103 6.27 8.14 -3.43
CA ALA A 103 5.85 6.85 -3.98
C ALA A 103 5.57 5.82 -2.86
N HIS A 104 6.42 5.77 -1.84
CA HIS A 104 6.20 4.97 -0.63
C HIS A 104 4.89 5.36 0.07
N ASN A 105 4.67 6.65 0.32
CA ASN A 105 3.46 7.12 1.01
C ASN A 105 2.18 6.79 0.23
N ALA A 106 2.22 6.88 -1.11
CA ALA A 106 1.10 6.50 -1.94
C ALA A 106 0.78 5.01 -1.77
N LEU A 107 1.81 4.16 -1.82
CA LEU A 107 1.66 2.73 -1.64
C LEU A 107 1.16 2.35 -0.24
N PHE A 108 1.67 3.03 0.80
CA PHE A 108 1.24 2.83 2.17
C PHE A 108 -0.25 3.13 2.35
N ILE A 109 -0.74 4.25 1.80
CA ILE A 109 -2.17 4.60 1.82
C ILE A 109 -2.97 3.54 1.07
N ILE A 110 -2.51 3.11 -0.11
CA ILE A 110 -3.17 2.03 -0.90
C ILE A 110 -3.25 0.74 -0.06
N CYS A 111 -2.17 0.34 0.60
CA CYS A 111 -2.12 -0.84 1.47
C CYS A 111 -3.12 -0.74 2.64
N CYS A 112 -3.15 0.39 3.35
CA CYS A 112 -4.12 0.65 4.41
C CYS A 112 -5.56 0.53 3.92
N LEU A 113 -5.88 1.10 2.76
CA LEU A 113 -7.20 1.00 2.15
C LEU A 113 -7.51 -0.45 1.79
N LEU A 114 -6.61 -1.15 1.08
CA LEU A 114 -6.79 -2.53 0.64
C LEU A 114 -7.11 -3.48 1.79
N LYS A 115 -6.45 -3.34 2.95
CA LYS A 115 -6.78 -4.10 4.16
C LYS A 115 -8.25 -3.97 4.54
N VAL A 116 -8.79 -2.74 4.49
CA VAL A 116 -10.19 -2.47 4.81
C VAL A 116 -11.12 -3.02 3.74
N PHE A 117 -10.81 -2.84 2.45
CA PHE A 117 -11.60 -3.39 1.35
C PHE A 117 -11.70 -4.91 1.47
N ILE A 118 -10.56 -5.62 1.48
CA ILE A 118 -10.49 -7.10 1.51
C ILE A 118 -11.16 -7.69 2.76
N SER A 119 -11.12 -6.99 3.90
CA SER A 119 -11.78 -7.45 5.12
C SER A 119 -13.32 -7.35 5.10
N ARG A 120 -13.90 -6.63 4.14
CA ARG A 120 -15.33 -6.25 4.14
C ARG A 120 -16.14 -6.73 2.96
N MET A 121 -15.50 -7.08 1.85
CA MET A 121 -16.19 -7.38 0.59
C MET A 121 -15.54 -8.55 -0.13
N SER A 122 -16.26 -9.13 -1.09
CA SER A 122 -15.75 -10.21 -1.93
C SER A 122 -14.75 -9.71 -2.99
N GLU A 123 -14.05 -10.61 -3.67
CA GLU A 123 -13.13 -10.23 -4.77
C GLU A 123 -13.87 -9.57 -5.94
N GLU A 124 -15.12 -9.96 -6.21
CA GLU A 124 -15.94 -9.38 -7.27
C GLU A 124 -16.35 -7.93 -6.92
N GLU A 125 -16.74 -7.70 -5.66
CA GLU A 125 -17.06 -6.36 -5.15
C GLU A 125 -15.81 -5.48 -5.12
N LEU A 126 -14.67 -6.05 -4.70
CA LEU A 126 -13.37 -5.38 -4.75
C LEU A 126 -13.06 -4.89 -6.16
N GLN A 127 -13.24 -5.74 -7.18
CA GLN A 127 -12.96 -5.39 -8.57
C GLN A 127 -13.75 -4.14 -9.03
N LEU A 128 -15.01 -3.99 -8.61
CA LEU A 128 -15.84 -2.84 -8.96
C LEU A 128 -15.27 -1.51 -8.44
N HIS A 129 -14.50 -1.54 -7.34
CA HIS A 129 -13.84 -0.34 -6.80
C HIS A 129 -12.61 0.10 -7.59
N PHE A 130 -12.13 -0.72 -8.52
CA PHE A 130 -10.97 -0.45 -9.39
C PHE A 130 -11.38 -0.11 -10.83
N THR A 131 -12.62 -0.35 -11.22
CA THR A 131 -13.11 -0.16 -12.60
C THR A 131 -13.91 1.14 -12.78
N TYR A 132 -13.67 2.17 -11.96
CA TYR A 132 -14.43 3.42 -12.10
C TYR A 132 -14.12 4.11 -13.43
N GLU A 133 -15.11 4.15 -14.33
CA GLU A 133 -15.10 4.94 -15.56
C GLU A 133 -16.05 6.13 -15.39
N GLU A 134 -15.51 7.34 -15.50
CA GLU A 134 -16.32 8.52 -15.72
C GLU A 134 -17.00 8.35 -17.09
N LYS A 135 -18.30 8.03 -17.10
CA LYS A 135 -19.09 7.91 -18.33
C LYS A 135 -19.19 9.27 -19.02
N THR A 136 -18.15 9.64 -19.76
CA THR A 136 -18.21 10.73 -20.71
C THR A 136 -19.09 10.30 -21.89
N PRO A 137 -20.18 11.03 -22.21
CA PRO A 137 -21.03 10.69 -23.34
C PRO A 137 -20.20 10.81 -24.64
N GLY A 138 -19.83 9.68 -25.24
CA GLY A 138 -19.15 9.62 -26.54
C GLY A 138 -17.80 8.89 -26.58
N SER A 139 -17.29 8.36 -25.46
CA SER A 139 -16.07 7.54 -25.47
C SER A 139 -16.40 6.11 -25.94
N TYR A 140 -16.09 5.81 -27.20
CA TYR A 140 -16.12 4.44 -27.71
C TYR A 140 -14.83 3.73 -27.31
N GLY A 141 -14.95 2.76 -26.40
CA GLY A 141 -14.07 1.59 -26.32
C GLY A 141 -12.57 1.85 -26.13
N THR A 142 -12.20 2.60 -25.09
CA THR A 142 -10.87 2.37 -24.51
C THR A 142 -10.97 1.08 -23.70
N GLU A 143 -10.08 0.11 -23.95
CA GLU A 143 -10.01 -1.12 -23.16
C GLU A 143 -9.99 -0.74 -21.67
N CYS A 144 -10.95 -1.24 -20.89
CA CYS A 144 -11.03 -0.95 -19.46
C CYS A 144 -9.70 -1.39 -18.82
N GLU A 145 -8.84 -0.44 -18.45
CA GLU A 145 -7.54 -0.73 -17.87
C GLU A 145 -7.75 -1.50 -16.56
N ASP A 146 -7.23 -2.72 -16.50
CA ASP A 146 -7.33 -3.56 -15.32
C ASP A 146 -6.35 -3.07 -14.24
N LEU A 147 -6.78 -2.08 -13.46
CA LEU A 147 -5.95 -1.43 -12.44
C LEU A 147 -5.46 -2.41 -11.35
N ILE A 148 -6.18 -3.51 -11.10
CA ILE A 148 -5.72 -4.53 -10.15
C ILE A 148 -4.52 -5.27 -10.74
N GLU A 149 -4.63 -5.73 -11.99
CA GLU A 149 -3.51 -6.41 -12.65
C GLU A 149 -2.29 -5.48 -12.78
N GLU A 150 -2.50 -4.20 -13.09
CA GLU A 150 -1.41 -3.21 -13.17
C GLU A 150 -0.73 -2.99 -11.83
N LEU A 151 -1.51 -2.82 -10.77
CA LEU A 151 -0.99 -2.66 -9.42
C LEU A 151 -0.20 -3.90 -9.01
N LEU A 152 -0.74 -5.11 -9.19
CA LEU A 152 -0.04 -6.36 -8.89
C LEU A 152 1.26 -6.48 -9.68
N CYS A 153 1.24 -6.21 -10.98
CA CYS A 153 2.43 -6.28 -11.83
C CYS A 153 3.49 -5.28 -11.36
N CYS A 154 3.08 -4.05 -11.03
CA CYS A 154 3.95 -3.01 -10.49
C CYS A 154 4.60 -3.43 -9.16
N LEU A 155 3.83 -3.99 -8.21
CA LEU A 155 4.35 -4.48 -6.93
C LEU A 155 5.43 -5.55 -7.14
N ILE A 156 5.20 -6.48 -8.07
CA ILE A 156 6.17 -7.53 -8.38
C ILE A 156 7.42 -6.94 -9.02
N GLN A 157 7.26 -6.02 -9.98
CA GLN A 157 8.38 -5.31 -10.60
C GLN A 157 9.20 -4.52 -9.58
N LEU A 158 8.56 -3.85 -8.62
CA LEU A 158 9.25 -3.19 -7.51
C LEU A 158 10.15 -4.16 -6.76
N ILE A 159 9.65 -5.35 -6.43
CA ILE A 159 10.40 -6.34 -5.66
C ILE A 159 11.54 -6.98 -6.48
N VAL A 160 11.33 -7.24 -7.77
CA VAL A 160 12.28 -8.03 -8.59
C VAL A 160 13.25 -7.19 -9.42
N GLU A 161 12.96 -5.91 -9.64
CA GLU A 161 13.76 -5.03 -10.50
C GLU A 161 14.39 -3.84 -9.79
N ILE A 162 13.85 -3.40 -8.66
CA ILE A 162 14.44 -2.30 -7.90
C ILE A 162 15.49 -2.88 -6.96
N PRO A 163 16.74 -2.39 -6.98
CA PRO A 163 17.75 -2.84 -6.06
C PRO A 163 17.33 -2.50 -4.62
N LEU A 164 17.57 -3.44 -3.71
CA LEU A 164 17.33 -3.22 -2.28
C LEU A 164 18.48 -2.38 -1.71
N LEU A 165 18.20 -1.08 -1.54
CA LEU A 165 19.10 -0.07 -0.99
C LEU A 165 18.41 0.57 0.22
N ASP A 166 19.16 1.26 1.07
CA ASP A 166 18.57 1.93 2.24
C ASP A 166 17.43 2.89 1.87
N ILE A 167 17.57 3.61 0.75
CA ILE A 167 16.58 4.57 0.27
C ILE A 167 15.33 3.91 -0.35
N THR A 168 15.47 2.69 -0.88
CA THR A 168 14.38 1.93 -1.53
C THR A 168 13.79 0.86 -0.61
N TYR A 169 14.37 0.65 0.58
CA TYR A 169 13.97 -0.39 1.51
C TYR A 169 12.51 -0.24 1.93
N SER A 170 12.10 0.95 2.35
CA SER A 170 10.72 1.19 2.83
C SER A 170 9.67 0.89 1.75
N ILE A 171 9.87 1.37 0.52
CA ILE A 171 8.93 1.08 -0.57
C ILE A 171 8.93 -0.40 -0.97
N SER A 172 10.09 -1.07 -0.89
CA SER A 172 10.20 -2.51 -1.16
C SER A 172 9.47 -3.34 -0.11
N LEU A 173 9.63 -3.00 1.17
CA LEU A 173 8.93 -3.65 2.28
C LEU A 173 7.41 -3.43 2.17
N GLU A 174 6.99 -2.22 1.83
CA GLU A 174 5.57 -1.90 1.63
C GLU A 174 5.00 -2.65 0.42
N ALA A 175 5.77 -2.85 -0.64
CA ALA A 175 5.36 -3.64 -1.79
C ALA A 175 5.13 -5.11 -1.44
N VAL A 176 6.05 -5.71 -0.66
CA VAL A 176 5.86 -7.07 -0.13
C VAL A 176 4.62 -7.13 0.77
N THR A 177 4.45 -6.15 1.65
CA THR A 177 3.29 -6.08 2.57
C THR A 177 1.98 -5.99 1.79
N THR A 178 1.93 -5.18 0.74
CA THR A 178 0.75 -5.01 -0.11
C THR A 178 0.42 -6.30 -0.87
N LEU A 179 1.42 -7.02 -1.40
CA LEU A 179 1.21 -8.35 -2.00
C LEU A 179 0.65 -9.36 -1.00
N VAL A 180 1.16 -9.36 0.23
CA VAL A 180 0.64 -10.22 1.30
C VAL A 180 -0.82 -9.87 1.61
N VAL A 181 -1.18 -8.58 1.62
CA VAL A 181 -2.56 -8.13 1.80
C VAL A 181 -3.46 -8.67 0.68
N PHE A 182 -3.06 -8.57 -0.59
CA PHE A 182 -3.81 -9.17 -1.70
C PHE A 182 -3.98 -10.69 -1.57
N LEU A 183 -2.92 -11.40 -1.19
CA LEU A 183 -2.97 -12.86 -1.01
C LEU A 183 -3.78 -13.28 0.23
N SER A 184 -3.95 -12.38 1.20
CA SER A 184 -4.74 -12.63 2.41
C SER A 184 -6.25 -12.70 2.18
N CYS A 185 -6.75 -12.34 0.98
CA CYS A 185 -8.17 -12.45 0.60
C CYS A 185 -8.78 -13.82 0.97
N GLN A 186 -8.02 -14.90 0.76
CA GLN A 186 -8.47 -16.26 1.09
C GLN A 186 -8.82 -16.46 2.57
N LEU A 187 -8.20 -15.71 3.49
CA LEU A 187 -8.43 -15.84 4.93
C LEU A 187 -9.83 -15.35 5.35
N PHE A 188 -10.46 -14.51 4.53
CA PHE A 188 -11.79 -13.95 4.79
C PHE A 188 -12.92 -14.80 4.19
N HIS A 189 -12.57 -15.85 3.44
CA HIS A 189 -13.52 -16.75 2.81
C HIS A 189 -13.57 -18.09 3.54
N LYS A 190 -14.78 -18.56 3.84
CA LYS A 190 -14.99 -19.87 4.51
C LYS A 190 -14.66 -21.05 3.61
N GLU A 191 -14.79 -20.85 2.30
CA GLU A 191 -14.50 -21.85 1.27
C GLU A 191 -13.18 -21.51 0.57
N ILE A 192 -12.52 -22.53 0.02
CA ILE A 192 -11.31 -22.34 -0.79
C ILE A 192 -11.72 -21.61 -2.08
N LEU A 193 -11.14 -20.44 -2.33
CA LEU A 193 -11.29 -19.70 -3.57
C LEU A 193 -10.58 -20.47 -4.69
N ARG A 194 -11.32 -21.32 -5.39
CA ARG A 194 -10.77 -22.14 -6.48
C ARG A 194 -10.36 -21.30 -7.69
N GLU A 195 -10.96 -20.12 -7.85
CA GLU A 195 -10.74 -19.20 -8.97
C GLU A 195 -10.49 -17.76 -8.46
N SER A 196 -9.59 -17.59 -7.49
CA SER A 196 -9.26 -16.24 -7.00
C SER A 196 -8.73 -15.36 -8.13
N LEU A 197 -9.28 -14.16 -8.24
CA LEU A 197 -8.92 -13.14 -9.23
C LEU A 197 -7.43 -12.79 -9.11
N ILE A 198 -6.94 -12.61 -7.87
CA ILE A 198 -5.54 -12.33 -7.58
C ILE A 198 -4.63 -13.48 -8.04
N HIS A 199 -5.02 -14.73 -7.76
CA HIS A 199 -4.27 -15.90 -8.22
C HIS A 199 -4.27 -16.01 -9.74
N LYS A 200 -5.38 -15.66 -10.40
CA LYS A 200 -5.47 -15.63 -11.85
C LYS A 200 -4.47 -14.65 -12.45
N TYR A 201 -4.36 -13.43 -11.93
CA TYR A 201 -3.36 -12.45 -12.39
C TYR A 201 -1.91 -12.86 -12.13
N LEU A 202 -1.65 -13.61 -11.05
CA LEU A 202 -0.31 -14.11 -10.77
C LEU A 202 0.07 -15.28 -11.68
N MET A 203 -0.85 -16.22 -11.90
CA MET A 203 -0.61 -17.44 -12.66
C MET A 203 -0.82 -17.27 -14.17
N HIS A 204 -1.52 -16.21 -14.59
CA HIS A 204 -1.82 -15.88 -15.98
C HIS A 204 -1.72 -14.36 -16.18
N GLY A 205 -1.52 -13.90 -17.42
CA GLY A 205 -1.50 -12.45 -17.71
C GLY A 205 -0.14 -11.79 -17.51
N ARG A 206 -0.13 -10.49 -17.19
CA ARG A 206 1.07 -9.64 -17.23
C ARG A 206 2.08 -9.95 -16.11
N CYS A 207 1.65 -10.52 -14.99
CA CYS A 207 2.55 -10.83 -13.88
C CYS A 207 3.35 -12.14 -14.10
N LEU A 208 2.85 -13.05 -14.92
CA LEU A 208 3.41 -14.40 -15.11
C LEU A 208 4.93 -14.41 -15.37
N PRO A 209 5.49 -13.57 -16.27
CA PRO A 209 6.93 -13.56 -16.55
C PRO A 209 7.81 -13.26 -15.33
N TYR A 210 7.27 -12.60 -14.31
CA TYR A 210 8.02 -12.15 -13.13
C TYR A 210 7.87 -13.09 -11.93
N THR A 211 6.86 -13.96 -11.90
CA THR A 211 6.56 -14.80 -10.71
C THR A 211 7.72 -15.70 -10.27
N SER A 212 8.44 -16.34 -11.21
CA SER A 212 9.61 -17.16 -10.88
C SER A 212 10.74 -16.34 -10.26
N ARG A 213 10.96 -15.12 -10.78
CA ARG A 213 11.93 -14.16 -10.22
C ARG A 213 11.48 -13.66 -8.85
N LEU A 214 10.18 -13.42 -8.65
CA LEU A 214 9.61 -13.01 -7.38
C LEU A 214 9.91 -14.04 -6.29
N VAL A 215 9.59 -15.32 -6.54
CA VAL A 215 9.88 -16.41 -5.60
C VAL A 215 11.37 -16.49 -5.31
N LYS A 216 12.22 -16.43 -6.34
CA LYS A 216 13.68 -16.44 -6.18
C LYS A 216 14.17 -15.27 -5.31
N THR A 217 13.72 -14.05 -5.58
CA THR A 217 14.12 -12.84 -4.84
C THR A 217 13.67 -12.90 -3.39
N LEU A 218 12.42 -13.27 -3.12
CA LEU A 218 11.91 -13.39 -1.76
C LEU A 218 12.65 -14.48 -0.96
N LEU A 219 12.88 -15.65 -1.56
CA LEU A 219 13.68 -16.72 -0.93
C LEU A 219 15.12 -16.28 -0.65
N TYR A 220 15.73 -15.58 -1.60
CA TYR A 220 17.08 -15.06 -1.45
C TYR A 220 17.16 -14.05 -0.29
N ASN A 221 16.20 -13.13 -0.20
CA ASN A 221 16.12 -12.16 0.90
C ASN A 221 15.89 -12.86 2.25
N PHE A 222 15.02 -13.87 2.28
CA PHE A 222 14.77 -14.67 3.47
C PHE A 222 16.01 -15.43 3.94
N ILE A 223 16.80 -16.00 3.01
CA ILE A 223 18.04 -16.73 3.33
C ILE A 223 19.11 -15.76 3.85
N ARG A 224 19.25 -14.57 3.25
CA ARG A 224 20.30 -13.62 3.63
C ARG A 224 20.03 -12.92 4.96
N GLN A 225 18.76 -12.75 5.33
CA GLN A 225 18.35 -12.07 6.57
C GLN A 225 19.13 -10.76 6.79
N GLU A 226 19.28 -9.97 5.72
CA GLU A 226 19.98 -8.69 5.82
C GLU A 226 19.29 -7.84 6.87
N ARG A 227 20.09 -7.18 7.71
CA ARG A 227 19.56 -6.30 8.74
C ARG A 227 18.82 -5.15 8.06
N SER A 228 17.72 -4.74 8.67
CA SER A 228 17.04 -3.51 8.27
C SER A 228 18.04 -2.33 8.34
N PRO A 229 17.89 -1.32 7.45
CA PRO A 229 18.67 -0.11 7.54
C PRO A 229 18.61 0.51 8.95
N PRO A 230 19.68 1.18 9.42
CA PRO A 230 19.71 1.80 10.73
C PRO A 230 18.55 2.81 10.92
N PRO A 231 18.02 2.97 12.15
CA PRO A 231 17.13 4.07 12.47
C PRO A 231 17.83 5.40 12.15
N GLY A 232 17.22 6.23 11.29
CA GLY A 232 17.81 7.47 10.78
C GLY A 232 18.28 7.44 9.33
N THR A 233 18.41 6.26 8.70
CA THR A 233 18.58 6.14 7.24
C THR A 233 17.23 6.12 6.51
N HIS A 234 16.14 5.89 7.25
CA HIS A 234 14.78 6.17 6.80
C HIS A 234 14.58 7.69 6.70
N VAL A 235 14.25 8.11 5.49
CA VAL A 235 14.43 9.44 4.91
C VAL A 235 13.93 10.64 5.74
N PHE A 236 13.06 10.46 6.73
CA PHE A 236 12.61 11.54 7.64
C PHE A 236 12.18 11.05 9.04
N GLN A 237 12.96 10.19 9.71
CA GLN A 237 12.71 9.91 11.13
C GLN A 237 13.37 10.98 12.01
N GLN A 238 12.58 11.66 12.86
CA GLN A 238 13.09 12.64 13.81
C GLN A 238 14.15 12.03 14.73
N GLN A 239 15.18 12.81 15.03
CA GLN A 239 16.00 12.65 16.22
C GLN A 239 15.07 12.74 17.45
N THR A 240 14.63 11.60 17.94
CA THR A 240 14.18 11.46 19.32
C THR A 240 15.36 10.90 20.08
N ASP A 241 16.05 11.78 20.82
CA ASP A 241 17.00 11.39 21.84
C ASP A 241 16.28 10.50 22.85
N GLY A 242 16.56 9.19 22.82
CA GLY A 242 16.18 8.28 23.90
C GLY A 242 15.78 6.87 23.46
N GLY A 243 16.65 5.90 23.75
CA GLY A 243 16.19 4.55 24.08
C GLY A 243 16.60 3.41 23.15
N GLY A 244 17.90 3.21 22.95
CA GLY A 244 18.41 1.90 22.54
C GLY A 244 18.35 0.90 23.70
N LEU A 245 17.59 -0.21 23.56
CA LEU A 245 17.90 -1.50 24.20
C LEU A 245 17.04 -2.70 23.73
N LEU A 246 15.88 -2.52 23.06
CA LEU A 246 14.91 -3.62 22.91
C LEU A 246 14.83 -4.31 21.54
N TYR A 247 15.70 -3.97 20.58
CA TYR A 247 15.62 -4.55 19.23
C TYR A 247 16.09 -6.03 19.14
N GLY A 248 16.67 -6.58 20.21
CA GLY A 248 17.06 -7.99 20.30
C GLY A 248 15.88 -8.98 20.40
N ILE A 249 14.65 -8.49 20.57
CA ILE A 249 13.44 -9.33 20.69
C ILE A 249 12.58 -9.28 19.41
N ALA A 250 12.77 -8.28 18.54
CA ALA A 250 11.99 -8.07 17.31
C ALA A 250 12.19 -9.17 16.25
N SER A 251 13.27 -9.96 16.34
CA SER A 251 13.44 -11.17 15.52
C SER A 251 12.39 -12.26 15.82
N GLY A 252 11.72 -12.20 16.98
CA GLY A 252 10.63 -13.11 17.35
C GLY A 252 9.22 -12.60 17.03
N VAL A 253 9.06 -11.32 16.69
CA VAL A 253 7.74 -10.67 16.55
C VAL A 253 7.25 -10.65 15.09
N ALA A 254 8.12 -10.91 14.11
CA ALA A 254 7.69 -11.17 12.73
C ALA A 254 6.73 -12.38 12.62
N SER A 255 6.66 -13.23 13.65
CA SER A 255 5.66 -14.29 13.79
C SER A 255 4.33 -13.83 14.40
N GLU A 256 4.28 -12.70 15.12
CA GLU A 256 3.08 -12.19 15.81
C GLU A 256 2.36 -11.05 15.06
N SER A 257 3.01 -10.40 14.09
CA SER A 257 2.36 -9.46 13.16
C SER A 257 1.26 -10.10 12.29
N PHE A 258 1.12 -11.43 12.34
CA PHE A 258 0.12 -12.22 11.63
C PHE A 258 -1.07 -12.69 12.49
N SER A 259 -1.28 -12.12 13.68
CA SER A 259 -2.53 -12.37 14.43
C SER A 259 -3.71 -11.60 13.82
N PHE A 260 -4.22 -12.11 12.70
CA PHE A 260 -5.59 -11.85 12.27
C PHE A 260 -6.53 -12.32 13.39
N SER A 261 -7.18 -11.37 14.06
CA SER A 261 -8.20 -11.68 15.05
C SER A 261 -9.33 -12.46 14.37
N LYS A 262 -9.59 -13.68 14.86
CA LYS A 262 -10.65 -14.58 14.39
C LYS A 262 -12.01 -13.85 14.32
N PRO A 263 -12.88 -14.21 13.37
CA PRO A 263 -14.23 -13.67 13.32
C PRO A 263 -15.02 -14.13 14.55
N PHE A 264 -15.72 -13.17 15.12
CA PHE A 264 -16.72 -13.31 16.18
C PHE A 264 -17.69 -14.46 15.83
N VAL A 265 -17.59 -15.56 16.58
CA VAL A 265 -18.59 -16.64 16.54
C VAL A 265 -19.86 -16.06 17.16
N ARG A 266 -20.85 -15.73 16.33
CA ARG A 266 -22.23 -15.54 16.80
C ARG A 266 -22.81 -16.91 17.14
N SER A 267 -23.10 -17.13 18.41
CA SER A 267 -24.17 -18.02 18.88
C SER A 267 -25.50 -17.29 18.85
#